data_AF-A0AAW7MHV3-F1
#
_entry.id   AF-A0AAW7MHV3-F1
#
_cell.length_a   1.000
_cell.length_b   1.000
_cell.length_c   1.000
_cell.angle_alpha   90.00
_cell.angle_beta   90.00
_cell.angle_gamma   90.00
#
_symmetry.space_group_name_H-M   'P 1'
#
loop_
_entity.id
_entity.type
_entity.pdbx_description
1 polymer ?
#
loop_
_entity_poly.entity_id
_entity_poly.type
_entity_poly.pdbx_seq_one_letter_code
_entity_poly.pdbx_strand_id
1 'polypeptide(L)'
;MKKMLYTGLIVLLAGAAEGVTAQSLPPACQQYVTALNVCGADLVKLIELRKPADLENTRRYVDTRGLVADIRAHIKSDGYDQVAQACATTARDELQKGIINVTTMLTFGGGMTSRCQRAAGAIR
;
A
#
# COMPACT_ATOMS: atom_id res chain seq x y z
N MET A 1 -35.67 51.72 -17.53
CA MET A 1 -34.45 51.00 -17.93
C MET A 1 -34.25 49.80 -17.02
N LYS A 2 -33.92 48.66 -17.64
CA LYS A 2 -33.65 47.28 -17.18
C LYS A 2 -33.58 46.97 -15.66
N LYS A 3 -34.47 46.05 -15.26
CA LYS A 3 -34.29 45.08 -14.17
C LYS A 3 -33.04 44.24 -14.43
N MET A 4 -32.18 44.06 -13.42
CA MET A 4 -31.20 42.96 -13.39
C MET A 4 -31.26 42.30 -12.01
N LEU A 5 -32.10 41.27 -11.93
CA LEU A 5 -32.05 40.22 -10.93
C LEU A 5 -30.78 39.41 -11.20
N TYR A 6 -29.78 39.52 -10.32
CA TYR A 6 -28.66 38.57 -10.30
C TYR A 6 -29.10 37.36 -9.48
N THR A 7 -29.72 36.41 -10.17
CA THR A 7 -29.98 35.05 -9.68
C THR A 7 -28.62 34.35 -9.54
N GLY A 8 -28.02 34.43 -8.36
CA GLY A 8 -26.84 33.65 -8.00
C GLY A 8 -27.23 32.19 -7.80
N LEU A 9 -27.20 31.40 -8.87
CA LEU A 9 -27.31 29.95 -8.82
C LEU A 9 -26.03 29.39 -8.20
N ILE A 10 -26.03 29.19 -6.87
CA ILE A 10 -25.00 28.41 -6.18
C ILE A 10 -25.22 26.94 -6.56
N VAL A 11 -24.43 26.45 -7.50
CA VAL A 11 -24.31 25.02 -7.80
C VAL A 11 -23.54 24.38 -6.65
N LEU A 12 -24.28 23.85 -5.67
CA LEU A 12 -23.77 22.86 -4.73
C LEU A 12 -23.47 21.58 -5.50
N LEU A 13 -22.23 21.45 -5.98
CA LEU A 13 -21.64 20.17 -6.33
C LEU A 13 -21.46 19.37 -5.03
N ALA A 14 -22.58 18.83 -4.52
CA ALA A 14 -22.56 17.67 -3.66
C ALA A 14 -22.08 16.51 -4.54
N GLY A 15 -20.76 16.41 -4.70
CA GLY A 15 -20.12 15.19 -5.12
C GLY A 15 -20.41 14.15 -4.05
N ALA A 16 -21.52 13.44 -4.21
CA ALA A 16 -21.68 12.13 -3.63
C ALA A 16 -20.53 11.30 -4.19
N ALA A 17 -19.44 11.24 -3.42
CA ALA A 17 -18.55 10.10 -3.46
C ALA A 17 -19.45 8.93 -3.08
N GLU A 18 -20.06 8.31 -4.08
CA GLU A 18 -20.61 6.97 -3.97
C GLU A 18 -19.43 6.11 -3.58
N GLY A 19 -19.27 5.97 -2.27
CA GLY A 19 -18.20 5.25 -1.64
C GLY A 19 -18.30 3.82 -2.12
N VAL A 20 -17.46 3.49 -3.09
CA VAL A 20 -16.86 2.17 -3.16
C VAL A 20 -16.29 1.92 -1.76
N THR A 21 -17.09 1.31 -0.90
CA THR A 21 -16.65 0.74 0.37
C THR A 21 -15.87 -0.53 0.06
N ALA A 22 -14.90 -0.45 -0.85
CA ALA A 22 -13.71 -1.25 -0.70
C ALA A 22 -13.09 -0.74 0.60
N GLN A 23 -13.46 -1.38 1.72
CA GLN A 23 -12.95 -1.03 3.04
C GLN A 23 -11.44 -0.84 2.90
N SER A 24 -11.03 0.41 3.01
CA SER A 24 -9.64 0.81 2.86
C SER A 24 -8.85 0.10 3.97
N LEU A 25 -7.62 -0.30 3.70
CA LEU A 25 -6.78 -0.83 4.77
C LEU A 25 -6.47 0.31 5.75
N PRO A 26 -6.33 0.02 7.06
CA PRO A 26 -5.83 0.99 8.01
C PRO A 26 -4.52 1.63 7.52
N PRO A 27 -4.30 2.94 7.73
CA PRO A 27 -3.12 3.63 7.22
C PRO A 27 -1.80 2.95 7.60
N ALA A 28 -1.67 2.44 8.83
CA ALA A 28 -0.50 1.69 9.27
C ALA A 28 -0.28 0.42 8.43
N CYS A 29 -1.32 -0.40 8.22
CA CYS A 29 -1.23 -1.59 7.38
C CYS A 29 -0.93 -1.24 5.90
N GLN A 30 -1.54 -0.16 5.40
CA GLN A 30 -1.40 0.31 4.02
C GLN A 30 0.06 0.72 3.71
N GLN A 31 0.80 1.25 4.67
CA GLN A 31 2.21 1.62 4.47
C GLN A 31 3.07 0.39 4.13
N TYR A 32 2.91 -0.72 4.86
CA TYR A 32 3.63 -1.97 4.57
C TYR A 32 3.24 -2.55 3.21
N VAL A 33 1.94 -2.63 2.90
CA VAL A 33 1.46 -3.13 1.60
C VAL A 33 1.99 -2.27 0.46
N THR A 34 2.00 -0.95 0.64
CA THR A 34 2.52 -0.01 -0.37
C THR A 34 4.02 -0.22 -0.57
N ALA A 35 4.78 -0.32 0.51
CA ALA A 35 6.23 -0.52 0.44
C ALA A 35 6.59 -1.89 -0.18
N LEU A 36 5.87 -2.97 0.16
CA LEU A 36 6.04 -4.29 -0.47
C LEU A 36 5.72 -4.24 -1.97
N ASN A 37 4.63 -3.58 -2.38
CA ASN A 37 4.29 -3.47 -3.80
C ASN A 37 5.32 -2.67 -4.60
N VAL A 38 5.80 -1.55 -4.06
CA VAL A 38 6.80 -0.71 -4.71
C VAL A 38 8.15 -1.42 -4.79
N CYS A 39 8.67 -1.86 -3.65
CA CYS A 39 9.98 -2.50 -3.58
C CYS A 39 9.97 -3.89 -4.21
N GLY A 40 8.86 -4.62 -4.11
CA GLY A 40 8.69 -5.91 -4.75
C GLY A 40 8.75 -5.84 -6.26
N ALA A 41 8.16 -4.81 -6.87
CA ALA A 41 8.27 -4.57 -8.31
C ALA A 41 9.72 -4.31 -8.74
N ASP A 42 10.48 -3.55 -7.94
CA ASP A 42 11.91 -3.34 -8.19
C ASP A 42 12.70 -4.65 -8.06
N LEU A 43 12.34 -5.51 -7.09
CA LEU A 43 12.99 -6.80 -6.89
C LEU A 43 12.71 -7.75 -8.05
N VAL A 44 11.47 -7.80 -8.52
CA VAL A 44 11.07 -8.58 -9.70
C VAL A 44 11.91 -8.18 -10.92
N LYS A 45 12.07 -6.87 -11.17
CA LYS A 45 12.92 -6.37 -12.28
C LYS A 45 14.38 -6.77 -12.12
N LEU A 46 14.92 -6.65 -10.91
CA LEU A 46 16.30 -7.05 -10.63
C LEU A 46 16.50 -8.54 -10.90
N ILE A 47 15.59 -9.39 -10.43
CA ILE A 47 15.66 -10.85 -10.61
C ILE A 47 15.45 -11.24 -12.07
N GLU A 48 14.53 -10.60 -12.78
CA GLU A 48 14.35 -10.80 -14.23
C GLU A 48 15.65 -10.58 -15.01
N LEU A 49 16.43 -9.56 -14.63
CA LEU A 49 17.71 -9.24 -15.29
C LEU A 49 18.88 -10.14 -14.86
N ARG A 50 18.92 -10.57 -13.60
CA ARG A 50 20.11 -11.21 -13.00
C ARG A 50 19.96 -12.71 -12.76
N LYS A 51 18.75 -13.17 -12.44
CA LYS A 51 18.43 -14.54 -12.05
C LYS A 51 17.03 -14.93 -12.55
N PRO A 52 16.80 -14.98 -13.88
CA PRO A 52 15.45 -15.21 -14.44
C PRO A 52 14.83 -16.55 -14.00
N ALA A 53 15.64 -17.55 -13.65
CA ALA A 53 15.17 -18.82 -13.08
C ALA A 53 14.38 -18.65 -11.75
N ASP A 54 14.67 -17.58 -10.99
CA ASP A 54 14.03 -17.29 -9.70
C ASP A 54 12.82 -16.35 -9.83
N LEU A 55 12.46 -15.93 -11.06
CA LEU A 55 11.48 -14.87 -11.30
C LEU A 55 10.09 -15.21 -10.76
N GLU A 56 9.59 -16.40 -11.05
CA GLU A 56 8.26 -16.82 -10.61
C GLU A 56 8.18 -16.98 -9.08
N ASN A 57 9.26 -17.47 -8.47
CA ASN A 57 9.34 -17.56 -7.00
C ASN A 57 9.36 -16.16 -6.37
N THR A 58 10.08 -15.22 -6.98
CA THR A 58 10.14 -13.82 -6.53
C THR A 58 8.78 -13.13 -6.65
N ARG A 59 8.06 -13.34 -7.77
CA ARG A 59 6.71 -12.80 -7.97
C ARG A 59 5.74 -13.28 -6.88
N ARG A 60 5.81 -14.57 -6.51
CA ARG A 60 5.00 -15.12 -5.41
C ARG A 60 5.42 -14.55 -4.05
N TYR A 61 6.72 -14.41 -3.81
CA TYR A 61 7.26 -13.89 -2.56
C TYR A 61 6.80 -12.46 -2.26
N VAL A 62 6.71 -11.60 -3.28
CA VAL A 62 6.31 -10.19 -3.11
C VAL A 62 4.82 -9.92 -3.34
N ASP A 63 4.03 -10.97 -3.60
CA ASP A 63 2.59 -10.83 -3.83
C ASP A 63 1.85 -10.47 -2.53
N THR A 64 1.32 -9.24 -2.47
CA THR A 64 0.61 -8.76 -1.28
C THR A 64 -0.86 -9.18 -1.22
N ARG A 65 -1.39 -9.90 -2.22
CA ARG A 65 -2.84 -10.22 -2.26
C ARG A 65 -3.29 -11.04 -1.05
N GLY A 66 -2.48 -12.02 -0.62
CA GLY A 66 -2.74 -12.80 0.60
C GLY A 66 -2.79 -11.91 1.84
N LEU A 67 -1.75 -11.10 2.05
CA LEU A 67 -1.69 -10.14 3.16
C LEU A 67 -2.90 -9.18 3.19
N VAL A 68 -3.30 -8.63 2.04
CA VAL A 68 -4.46 -7.74 1.94
C VAL A 68 -5.77 -8.47 2.26
N ALA A 69 -5.92 -9.71 1.82
CA ALA A 69 -7.08 -10.53 2.13
C ALA A 69 -7.15 -10.84 3.64
N ASP A 70 -6.03 -11.18 4.25
CA ASP A 70 -5.94 -11.47 5.69
C ASP A 70 -6.26 -10.23 6.53
N ILE A 71 -5.69 -9.07 6.18
CA ILE A 71 -6.02 -7.81 6.85
C ILE A 71 -7.53 -7.51 6.75
N ARG A 72 -8.14 -7.72 5.58
CA ARG A 72 -9.59 -7.52 5.40
C ARG A 72 -10.41 -8.52 6.20
N ALA A 73 -9.97 -9.77 6.30
CA ALA A 73 -10.61 -10.77 7.14
C ALA A 73 -10.59 -10.35 8.62
N HIS A 74 -9.45 -9.89 9.12
CA HIS A 74 -9.31 -9.36 10.47
C HIS A 74 -10.13 -8.08 10.69
N ILE A 75 -10.24 -7.18 9.71
CA ILE A 75 -11.11 -6.00 9.83
C ILE A 75 -12.57 -6.44 10.02
N LYS A 76 -12.99 -7.50 9.32
CA LYS A 76 -14.35 -8.05 9.42
C LYS A 76 -14.61 -8.75 10.76
N SER A 77 -13.62 -9.41 11.36
CA SER A 77 -13.78 -10.13 12.64
C SER A 77 -13.53 -9.26 13.87
N ASP A 78 -12.46 -8.47 13.85
CA ASP A 78 -11.90 -7.80 15.03
C ASP A 78 -12.19 -6.29 15.03
N GLY A 79 -12.59 -5.75 13.87
CA GLY A 79 -12.88 -4.34 13.67
C GLY A 79 -11.66 -3.52 13.23
N TYR A 80 -11.95 -2.41 12.54
CA TYR A 80 -10.93 -1.57 11.89
C TYR A 80 -9.85 -1.07 12.85
N ASP A 81 -10.25 -0.56 14.02
CA ASP A 81 -9.33 0.08 14.97
C ASP A 81 -8.39 -0.93 15.63
N GLN A 82 -8.87 -2.14 15.94
CA GLN A 82 -8.00 -3.20 16.47
C GLN A 82 -6.94 -3.60 15.46
N VAL A 83 -7.31 -3.75 14.19
CA VAL A 83 -6.36 -4.08 13.12
C VAL A 83 -5.38 -2.93 12.86
N ALA A 84 -5.86 -1.68 12.90
CA ALA A 84 -5.01 -0.50 12.81
C ALA A 84 -3.93 -0.50 13.90
N GLN A 85 -4.33 -0.77 15.15
CA GLN A 85 -3.42 -0.87 16.29
C GLN A 85 -2.45 -2.05 16.14
N ALA A 86 -2.92 -3.21 15.68
CA ALA A 86 -2.08 -4.38 15.47
C ALA A 86 -0.96 -4.10 14.45
N CYS A 87 -1.29 -3.50 13.29
CA CYS A 87 -0.29 -3.11 12.29
C CYS A 87 0.72 -2.06 12.80
N ALA A 88 0.33 -1.22 13.77
CA ALA A 88 1.22 -0.26 14.40
C ALA A 88 2.06 -0.85 15.55
N THR A 89 1.69 -2.02 16.07
CA THR A 89 2.29 -2.61 17.28
C THR A 89 2.59 -4.10 17.12
N THR A 90 1.68 -4.98 17.50
CA THR A 90 1.94 -6.42 17.63
C THR A 90 2.34 -7.11 16.32
N ALA A 91 1.81 -6.67 15.18
CA ALA A 91 2.14 -7.20 13.86
C ALA A 91 3.29 -6.44 13.17
N ARG A 92 3.76 -5.33 13.77
CA ARG A 92 4.77 -4.44 13.17
C ARG A 92 6.02 -5.19 12.75
N ASP A 93 6.59 -5.99 13.64
CA ASP A 93 7.90 -6.61 13.43
C ASP A 93 7.87 -7.59 12.26
N GLU A 94 6.82 -8.41 12.15
CA GLU A 94 6.66 -9.35 11.04
C GLU A 94 6.42 -8.62 9.70
N LEU A 95 5.59 -7.58 9.70
CA LEU A 95 5.37 -6.76 8.51
C LEU A 95 6.65 -6.04 8.08
N GLN A 96 7.41 -5.50 9.04
CA GLN A 96 8.64 -4.78 8.80
C GLN A 96 9.76 -5.71 8.33
N LYS A 97 9.83 -6.95 8.82
CA LYS A 97 10.79 -7.97 8.37
C LYS A 97 10.64 -8.28 6.88
N GLY A 98 9.41 -8.36 6.37
CA GLY A 98 9.16 -8.50 4.94
C GLY A 98 9.79 -7.37 4.11
N ILE A 99 9.60 -6.12 4.55
CA ILE A 99 10.21 -4.94 3.91
C ILE A 99 11.73 -4.97 4.00
N ILE A 100 12.29 -5.29 5.17
CA ILE A 100 13.74 -5.36 5.38
C ILE A 100 14.37 -6.39 4.45
N ASN A 101 13.76 -7.57 4.29
CA ASN A 101 14.29 -8.60 3.40
C ASN A 101 14.33 -8.14 1.95
N VAL A 102 13.23 -7.56 1.45
CA VAL A 102 13.16 -7.02 0.08
C VAL A 102 14.18 -5.90 -0.12
N THR A 103 14.22 -4.93 0.79
CA THR A 103 15.12 -3.78 0.68
C THR A 103 16.59 -4.19 0.80
N THR A 104 16.92 -5.19 1.61
CA THR A 104 18.26 -5.77 1.72
C THR A 104 18.71 -6.38 0.40
N MET A 105 17.87 -7.23 -0.22
CA MET A 105 18.16 -7.83 -1.52
C MET A 105 18.36 -6.77 -2.60
N LEU A 106 17.54 -5.71 -2.60
CA LEU A 106 17.66 -4.60 -3.54
C LEU A 106 18.94 -3.79 -3.34
N THR A 107 19.32 -3.50 -2.10
CA THR A 107 20.54 -2.75 -1.79
C THR A 107 21.78 -3.51 -2.24
N PHE A 108 21.90 -4.79 -1.89
CA PHE A 108 23.06 -5.61 -2.29
C PHE A 108 23.07 -5.96 -3.77
N GLY A 109 21.88 -6.08 -4.40
CA GLY A 109 21.76 -6.36 -5.82
C GLY A 109 21.82 -5.13 -6.73
N GLY A 110 21.88 -3.91 -6.17
CA GLY A 110 21.87 -2.65 -6.93
C GLY A 110 20.53 -2.33 -7.61
N GLY A 111 19.41 -2.90 -7.13
CA GLY A 111 18.06 -2.68 -7.66
C GLY A 111 17.25 -1.61 -6.92
N MET A 112 17.80 -1.02 -5.85
CA MET A 112 17.10 -0.08 -4.99
C MET A 112 16.81 1.26 -5.69
N THR A 113 15.55 1.53 -6.02
CA THR A 113 15.15 2.84 -6.59
C THR A 113 14.81 3.86 -5.50
N SER A 114 14.85 5.15 -5.86
CA SER A 114 14.40 6.23 -4.96
C SER A 114 12.93 6.09 -4.56
N ARG A 115 12.11 5.45 -5.40
CA ARG A 115 10.69 5.19 -5.10
C ARG A 115 10.56 4.15 -4.00
N CYS A 116 11.31 3.05 -4.07
CA CYS A 116 11.34 2.04 -3.01
C CYS A 116 11.90 2.62 -1.69
N GLN A 117 12.99 3.39 -1.75
CA GLN A 117 13.56 4.06 -0.56
C GLN A 117 12.52 4.95 0.14
N ARG A 118 11.78 5.77 -0.62
CA ARG A 118 10.72 6.62 -0.06
C ARG A 118 9.57 5.81 0.52
N ALA A 119 9.15 4.73 -0.15
CA ALA A 119 8.05 3.90 0.33
C ALA A 119 8.42 3.16 1.63
N ALA A 120 9.62 2.58 1.70
CA ALA A 120 10.14 1.93 2.90
C ALA A 120 10.35 2.94 4.06
N GLY A 121 10.89 4.13 3.75
CA GLY A 121 11.11 5.18 4.76
C GLY A 121 9.83 5.88 5.25
N ALA A 122 8.68 5.65 4.60
CA ALA A 122 7.39 6.20 5.02
C ALA A 122 6.71 5.39 6.12
N ILE A 123 7.20 4.18 6.43
CA ILE A 123 6.69 3.32 7.50
C ILE A 123 7.06 3.94 8.85
N ARG A 124 6.07 4.15 9.72
CA ARG A 124 6.25 4.76 11.06
C ARG A 124 5.72 3.87 12.18
#